data_AF-A0A7G2CKD4-F1
#
_entry.id   AF-A0A7G2CKD4-F1
#
_cell.length_a   1.000
_cell.length_b   1.000
_cell.length_c   1.000
_cell.angle_alpha   90.00
_cell.angle_beta   90.00
_cell.angle_gamma   90.00
#
_symmetry.space_group_name_H-M   'P 1'
#
loop_
_entity.id
_entity.type
_entity.pdbx_description
1 polymer ?
#
loop_
_entity_poly.entity_id
_entity_poly.type
_entity_poly.pdbx_seq_one_letter_code
_entity_poly.pdbx_strand_id
1 'polypeptide(L)'
;MSAKNKYYNRHSEEARLRDEERKMTEKERREKQKEDAMWEENDKQTLKKKEKEREEAKKEAERARREAEKKEQLIQEEQEITKGKHAPPKKLTKRQMQADLDKALEEYEKQRQRELAKGGVVEIQLPEKINNRENGVAPPPDVIQSSGSAGDAVSALKKGEEEIPDDRHIGKRARVLYKQFFKENIQAVKEEKPGMRRTQYNDVLWDMWLKSPANPFVQRNEQRNWERLQAEREWINGGGSDEEDEEEEDA
;
A
#
# COMPACT_ATOMS: atom_id res chain seq x y z
N MET A 1 -38.12 31.21 -9.59
CA MET A 1 -37.74 30.51 -10.84
C MET A 1 -36.23 30.58 -10.98
N SER A 2 -35.51 29.53 -10.58
CA SER A 2 -34.04 29.53 -10.60
C SER A 2 -33.54 29.29 -12.02
N ALA A 3 -32.73 30.21 -12.54
CA ALA A 3 -32.15 30.11 -13.87
C ALA A 3 -31.24 28.87 -13.95
N LYS A 4 -31.75 27.80 -14.57
CA LYS A 4 -30.95 26.61 -14.90
C LYS A 4 -29.94 27.00 -15.96
N ASN A 5 -28.73 27.29 -15.52
CA ASN A 5 -27.61 27.58 -16.39
C ASN A 5 -27.34 26.33 -17.26
N LYS A 6 -27.47 26.46 -18.58
CA LYS A 6 -27.51 25.34 -19.55
C LYS A 6 -26.17 24.61 -19.72
N TYR A 7 -25.13 25.04 -18.99
CA TYR A 7 -23.82 24.40 -18.92
C TYR A 7 -23.40 24.30 -17.46
N TYR A 8 -23.81 23.22 -16.78
CA TYR A 8 -23.21 22.89 -15.50
C TYR A 8 -21.79 22.38 -15.75
N ASN A 9 -20.80 23.03 -15.13
CA ASN A 9 -19.42 22.56 -15.21
C ASN A 9 -19.36 21.19 -14.53
N ARG A 10 -19.00 20.14 -15.27
CA ARG A 10 -18.87 18.76 -14.77
C ARG A 10 -18.06 18.67 -13.46
N HIS A 11 -17.02 19.49 -13.31
CA HIS A 11 -16.20 19.51 -12.10
C HIS A 11 -16.95 20.11 -10.90
N SER A 12 -17.89 21.03 -11.15
CA SER A 12 -18.77 21.58 -10.11
C SER A 12 -19.82 20.57 -9.65
N GLU A 13 -20.39 19.77 -10.56
CA GLU A 13 -21.29 18.66 -10.18
C GLU A 13 -20.52 17.61 -9.37
N GLU A 14 -19.34 17.21 -9.84
CA GLU A 14 -18.49 16.24 -9.13
C GLU A 14 -18.05 16.74 -7.75
N ALA A 15 -17.79 18.05 -7.60
CA ALA A 15 -17.51 18.64 -6.30
C ALA A 15 -18.74 18.64 -5.37
N ARG A 16 -19.92 19.00 -5.89
CA ARG A 16 -21.18 18.98 -5.13
C ARG A 16 -21.54 17.57 -4.67
N LEU A 17 -21.43 16.58 -5.57
CA LEU A 17 -21.66 15.17 -5.24
C LEU A 17 -20.71 14.68 -4.14
N ARG A 18 -19.43 15.08 -4.16
CA ARG A 18 -18.48 14.73 -3.09
C ARG A 18 -18.84 15.39 -1.76
N ASP A 19 -19.27 16.65 -1.77
CA ASP A 19 -19.66 17.34 -0.55
C ASP A 19 -20.97 16.79 0.01
N GLU A 20 -21.88 16.34 -0.85
CA GLU A 20 -23.10 15.62 -0.47
C GLU A 20 -22.78 14.24 0.09
N GLU A 21 -21.89 13.47 -0.56
CA GLU A 21 -21.39 12.19 -0.06
C GLU A 21 -20.74 12.35 1.32
N ARG A 22 -19.84 13.33 1.50
CA ARG A 22 -19.22 13.63 2.80
C ARG A 22 -20.25 13.98 3.87
N LYS A 23 -21.28 14.75 3.52
CA LYS A 23 -22.37 15.09 4.44
C LYS A 23 -23.19 13.86 4.80
N MET A 24 -23.46 12.98 3.84
CA MET A 24 -24.18 11.73 4.08
C MET A 24 -23.36 10.79 4.95
N THR A 25 -22.07 10.60 4.67
CA THR A 25 -21.18 9.77 5.50
C THR A 25 -21.02 10.33 6.90
N GLU A 26 -20.96 11.66 7.07
CA GLU A 26 -20.88 12.27 8.40
C GLU A 26 -22.20 12.15 9.16
N LYS A 27 -23.33 12.25 8.45
CA LYS A 27 -24.66 12.04 9.02
C LYS A 27 -24.83 10.59 9.46
N GLU A 28 -24.45 9.63 8.62
CA GLU A 28 -24.46 8.19 8.92
C GLU A 28 -23.52 7.87 10.09
N ARG A 29 -22.31 8.42 10.10
CA ARG A 29 -21.36 8.27 11.22
C ARG A 29 -21.95 8.80 12.51
N ARG A 30 -22.62 9.96 12.46
CA ARG A 30 -23.27 10.56 13.63
C ARG A 30 -24.51 9.78 14.08
N GLU A 31 -25.30 9.25 13.15
CA GLU A 31 -26.45 8.40 13.45
C GLU A 31 -26.00 7.08 14.07
N LYS A 32 -24.99 6.44 13.51
CA LYS A 32 -24.34 5.26 14.08
C LYS A 32 -23.79 5.53 15.48
N GLN A 33 -23.07 6.64 15.69
CA GLN A 33 -22.59 7.00 17.04
C GLN A 33 -23.72 7.21 18.04
N LYS A 34 -24.87 7.76 17.60
CA LYS A 34 -26.05 7.90 18.46
C LYS A 34 -26.68 6.55 18.75
N GLU A 35 -26.81 5.68 17.75
CA GLU A 35 -27.30 4.32 17.94
C GLU A 35 -26.38 3.55 18.90
N ASP A 36 -25.07 3.54 18.64
CA ASP A 36 -24.06 2.91 19.49
C ASP A 36 -24.14 3.45 20.94
N ALA A 37 -24.32 4.76 21.12
CA ALA A 37 -24.50 5.36 22.45
C ALA A 37 -25.83 4.97 23.11
N MET A 38 -26.92 4.84 22.34
CA MET A 38 -28.21 4.37 22.85
C MET A 38 -28.17 2.89 23.25
N TRP A 39 -27.28 2.11 22.63
CA TRP A 39 -27.06 0.69 22.93
C TRP A 39 -25.87 0.45 23.89
N GLU A 40 -25.28 1.50 24.44
CA GLU A 40 -24.15 1.35 25.36
C GLU A 40 -24.61 0.78 26.71
N GLU A 41 -24.02 -0.36 27.10
CA GLU A 41 -24.28 -1.01 28.38
C GLU A 41 -23.67 -0.21 29.54
N ASN A 42 -24.53 0.40 30.37
CA ASN A 42 -24.11 1.20 31.52
C ASN A 42 -24.13 0.45 32.87
N ASP A 43 -24.46 -0.85 32.88
CA ASP A 43 -24.50 -1.63 34.12
C ASP A 43 -23.08 -1.99 34.60
N LYS A 44 -22.74 -1.51 35.80
CA LYS A 44 -21.45 -1.72 36.47
C LYS A 44 -21.03 -3.19 36.57
N GLN A 45 -21.97 -4.13 36.74
CA GLN A 45 -21.62 -5.55 36.84
C GLN A 45 -21.25 -6.15 35.48
N THR A 46 -21.97 -5.76 34.42
CA THR A 46 -21.67 -6.17 33.04
C THR A 46 -20.33 -5.62 32.55
N LEU A 47 -20.03 -4.35 32.86
CA LEU A 47 -18.75 -3.72 32.52
C LEU A 47 -17.58 -4.40 33.24
N LYS A 48 -17.72 -4.73 34.54
CA LYS A 48 -16.69 -5.48 35.27
C LYS A 48 -16.46 -6.87 34.70
N LYS A 49 -17.51 -7.56 34.24
CA LYS A 49 -17.39 -8.87 33.59
C LYS A 49 -16.65 -8.75 32.25
N LYS A 50 -17.03 -7.79 31.41
CA LYS A 50 -16.36 -7.52 30.12
C LYS A 50 -14.90 -7.07 30.29
N GLU A 51 -14.61 -6.28 31.33
CA GLU A 51 -13.25 -5.85 31.65
C GLU A 51 -12.38 -7.03 32.08
N LYS A 52 -12.90 -7.90 32.96
CA LYS A 52 -12.22 -9.13 33.37
C LYS A 52 -11.94 -10.05 32.19
N GLU A 53 -12.93 -10.25 31.31
CA GLU A 53 -12.76 -11.05 30.08
C GLU A 53 -11.71 -10.43 29.14
N ARG A 54 -11.71 -9.10 28.97
CA ARG A 54 -10.72 -8.39 28.17
C ARG A 54 -9.31 -8.49 28.77
N GLU A 55 -9.18 -8.47 30.09
CA GLU A 55 -7.91 -8.63 30.79
C GLU A 55 -7.38 -10.07 30.65
N GLU A 56 -8.23 -11.07 30.81
CA GLU A 56 -7.90 -12.49 30.58
C GLU A 56 -7.45 -12.72 29.13
N ALA A 57 -8.19 -12.22 28.14
CA ALA A 57 -7.82 -12.31 26.73
C ALA A 57 -6.49 -11.59 26.41
N LYS A 58 -6.23 -10.41 27.01
CA LYS A 58 -4.95 -9.71 26.86
C LYS A 58 -3.79 -10.52 27.45
N LYS A 59 -4.00 -11.14 28.62
CA LYS A 59 -2.98 -11.95 29.30
C LYS A 59 -2.68 -13.23 28.53
N GLU A 60 -3.69 -13.86 27.94
CA GLU A 60 -3.52 -15.01 27.05
C GLU A 60 -2.79 -14.61 25.77
N ALA A 61 -3.13 -13.48 25.15
CA ALA A 61 -2.43 -12.96 23.99
C ALA A 61 -0.95 -12.62 24.29
N GLU A 62 -0.66 -12.04 25.45
CA GLU A 62 0.72 -11.77 25.89
C GLU A 62 1.51 -13.07 26.12
N ARG A 63 0.87 -14.08 26.74
CA ARG A 63 1.47 -15.41 26.92
C ARG A 63 1.74 -16.09 25.58
N ALA A 64 0.77 -16.08 24.68
CA ALA A 64 0.91 -16.63 23.34
C ALA A 64 2.01 -15.92 22.56
N ARG A 65 2.12 -14.59 22.68
CA ARG A 65 3.21 -13.81 22.08
C ARG A 65 4.57 -14.20 22.67
N ARG A 66 4.69 -14.29 24.00
CA ARG A 66 5.93 -14.71 24.67
C ARG A 66 6.33 -16.13 24.30
N GLU A 67 5.35 -17.03 24.18
CA GLU A 67 5.58 -18.42 23.76
C GLU A 67 6.00 -18.50 22.29
N ALA A 68 5.40 -17.69 21.41
CA ALA A 68 5.81 -17.58 20.02
C ALA A 68 7.24 -17.04 19.88
N GLU A 69 7.60 -15.99 20.62
CA GLU A 69 8.96 -15.45 20.66
C GLU A 69 9.98 -16.50 21.16
N LYS A 70 9.64 -17.26 22.22
CA LYS A 70 10.49 -18.36 22.72
C LYS A 70 10.65 -19.49 21.71
N LYS A 71 9.56 -19.86 21.03
CA LYS A 71 9.57 -20.91 20.01
C LYS A 71 10.42 -20.49 18.80
N GLU A 72 10.34 -19.22 18.41
CA GLU A 72 11.17 -18.67 17.33
C GLU A 72 12.66 -18.71 17.69
N GLN A 73 13.03 -18.33 18.91
CA GLN A 73 14.42 -18.45 19.40
C GLN A 73 14.92 -19.90 19.36
N LEU A 74 14.10 -20.86 19.81
CA LEU A 74 14.46 -22.28 19.76
C LEU A 74 14.65 -22.77 18.32
N ILE A 75 13.81 -22.34 17.39
CA ILE A 75 13.96 -22.67 15.96
C ILE A 75 15.26 -22.06 15.40
N GLN A 76 15.63 -20.84 15.80
CA GLN A 76 16.90 -20.24 15.40
C GLN A 76 18.09 -21.05 15.92
N GLU A 77 18.07 -21.47 17.19
CA GLU A 77 19.11 -22.34 17.77
C GLU A 77 19.17 -23.70 17.06
N GLU A 78 18.04 -24.36 16.80
CA GLU A 78 17.99 -25.62 16.02
C GLU A 78 18.51 -25.43 14.59
N GLN A 79 18.21 -24.30 13.95
CA GLN A 79 18.73 -23.96 12.64
C GLN A 79 20.25 -23.73 12.68
N GLU A 80 20.79 -23.10 13.70
CA GLU A 80 22.24 -22.91 13.86
C GLU A 80 22.95 -24.23 14.15
N ILE A 81 22.35 -25.11 14.96
CA ILE A 81 22.86 -26.45 15.25
C ILE A 81 22.82 -27.34 13.99
N THR A 82 21.78 -27.22 13.15
CA THR A 82 21.68 -28.00 11.91
C THR A 82 22.52 -27.44 10.75
N LYS A 83 22.68 -26.11 10.67
CA LYS A 83 23.58 -25.44 9.71
C LYS A 83 25.05 -25.57 10.13
N GLY A 84 25.31 -25.71 11.43
CA GLY A 84 26.60 -26.09 11.99
C GLY A 84 26.89 -27.56 11.65
N LYS A 85 27.72 -27.80 10.64
CA LYS A 85 28.39 -29.08 10.44
C LYS A 85 29.30 -29.34 11.66
N HIS A 86 28.73 -29.83 12.75
CA HIS A 86 29.48 -30.16 13.95
C HIS A 86 30.36 -31.38 13.65
N ALA A 87 31.64 -31.12 13.40
CA ALA A 87 32.67 -32.14 13.51
C ALA A 87 32.54 -32.79 14.90
N PRO A 88 32.73 -34.12 15.02
CA PRO A 88 32.58 -34.81 16.29
C PRO A 88 33.45 -34.14 17.36
N PRO A 89 32.97 -34.00 18.61
CA PRO A 89 33.70 -33.32 19.66
C PRO A 89 35.08 -33.98 19.79
N LYS A 90 36.13 -33.21 19.49
CA LYS A 90 37.51 -33.66 19.64
C LYS A 90 37.70 -33.99 21.12
N LYS A 91 38.11 -35.22 21.44
CA LYS A 91 38.39 -35.64 22.81
C LYS A 91 39.54 -34.79 23.36
N LEU A 92 39.21 -33.79 24.18
CA LEU A 92 40.19 -32.96 24.87
C LEU A 92 40.66 -33.69 26.13
N THR A 93 41.96 -33.70 26.34
CA THR A 93 42.54 -34.23 27.59
C THR A 93 42.35 -33.22 28.72
N LYS A 94 42.24 -33.70 29.97
CA LYS A 94 42.03 -32.85 31.17
C LYS A 94 42.96 -31.64 31.24
N ARG A 95 44.21 -31.80 30.79
CA ARG A 95 45.23 -30.74 30.73
C ARG A 95 44.91 -29.64 29.71
N GLN A 96 44.31 -30.00 28.56
CA GLN A 96 43.88 -29.03 27.56
C GLN A 96 42.67 -28.22 28.06
N MET A 97 41.72 -28.88 28.74
CA MET A 97 40.60 -28.17 29.36
C MET A 97 41.04 -27.18 30.45
N GLN A 98 42.04 -27.54 31.25
CA GLN A 98 42.62 -26.61 32.23
C GLN A 98 43.32 -25.43 31.55
N ALA A 99 44.13 -25.69 30.52
CA ALA A 99 44.81 -24.61 29.78
C ALA A 99 43.83 -23.67 29.03
N ASP A 100 42.72 -24.20 28.51
CA ASP A 100 41.69 -23.39 27.86
C ASP A 100 40.86 -22.59 28.89
N LEU A 101 40.62 -23.15 30.08
CA LEU A 101 39.97 -22.45 31.19
C LEU A 101 40.85 -21.30 31.71
N ASP A 102 42.15 -21.55 31.88
CA ASP A 102 43.11 -20.54 32.34
C ASP A 102 43.22 -19.39 31.32
N LYS A 103 43.27 -19.69 30.02
CA LYS A 103 43.23 -18.67 28.96
C LYS A 103 41.92 -17.87 28.96
N ALA A 104 40.78 -18.53 29.13
CA ALA A 104 39.48 -17.84 29.19
C ALA A 104 39.38 -16.92 30.42
N LEU A 105 39.93 -17.34 31.56
CA LEU A 105 40.03 -16.51 32.77
C LEU A 105 40.96 -15.31 32.56
N GLU A 106 42.13 -15.51 31.96
CA GLU A 106 43.07 -14.44 31.64
C GLU A 106 42.47 -13.42 30.65
N GLU A 107 41.74 -13.88 29.63
CA GLU A 107 41.05 -13.00 28.69
C GLU A 107 39.91 -12.23 29.35
N TYR A 108 39.14 -12.87 30.21
CA TYR A 108 38.08 -12.22 31.00
C TYR A 108 38.66 -11.17 31.95
N GLU A 109 39.76 -11.48 32.65
CA GLU A 109 40.45 -10.53 33.51
C GLU A 109 41.05 -9.36 32.72
N LYS A 110 41.62 -9.63 31.53
CA LYS A 110 42.15 -8.59 30.64
C LYS A 110 41.03 -7.71 30.06
N GLN A 111 39.89 -8.28 29.71
CA GLN A 111 38.70 -7.51 29.30
C GLN A 111 38.16 -6.69 30.45
N ARG A 112 38.01 -7.28 31.64
CA ARG A 112 37.59 -6.57 32.86
C ARG A 112 38.56 -5.44 33.21
N GLN A 113 39.88 -5.65 33.14
CA GLN A 113 40.87 -4.58 33.35
C GLN A 113 40.79 -3.50 32.28
N ARG A 114 40.50 -3.83 31.01
CA ARG A 114 40.23 -2.84 29.96
C ARG A 114 38.95 -2.04 30.22
N GLU A 115 37.90 -2.68 30.70
CA GLU A 115 36.64 -2.02 31.06
C GLU A 115 36.79 -1.15 32.32
N LEU A 116 37.57 -1.59 33.33
CA LEU A 116 37.93 -0.78 34.49
C LEU A 116 38.89 0.37 34.16
N ALA A 117 39.83 0.17 33.23
CA ALA A 117 40.72 1.23 32.73
C ALA A 117 40.00 2.25 31.84
N LYS A 118 38.85 1.87 31.24
CA LYS A 118 37.91 2.80 30.60
C LYS A 118 36.96 3.47 31.60
N GLY A 119 37.10 3.20 32.89
CA GLY A 119 36.37 3.86 33.98
C GLY A 119 36.89 5.28 34.23
N GLY A 120 36.55 6.20 33.32
CA GLY A 120 36.79 7.63 33.47
C GLY A 120 35.86 8.43 32.56
N VAL A 121 34.75 8.88 33.15
CA VAL A 121 33.74 9.80 32.58
C VAL A 121 32.72 9.14 31.63
N VAL A 122 31.59 8.71 32.20
CA VAL A 122 30.32 8.72 31.46
C VAL A 122 29.95 10.19 31.30
N GLU A 123 30.36 10.78 30.17
CA GLU A 123 29.83 12.06 29.73
C GLU A 123 28.40 11.78 29.28
N ILE A 124 27.45 12.08 30.16
CA ILE A 124 26.05 12.21 29.78
C ILE A 124 26.02 13.41 28.85
N GLN A 125 26.12 13.15 27.54
CA GLN A 125 25.80 14.16 26.52
C GLN A 125 24.31 14.44 26.65
N LEU A 126 23.99 15.48 27.41
CA LEU A 126 22.68 16.09 27.40
C LEU A 126 22.38 16.48 25.95
N PRO A 127 21.22 16.13 25.36
CA PRO A 127 20.92 16.51 23.99
C PRO A 127 20.89 18.05 23.90
N GLU A 128 21.96 18.63 23.36
CA GLU A 128 21.94 20.00 22.91
C GLU A 128 20.99 20.11 21.72
N LYS A 129 19.91 20.88 21.95
CA LYS A 129 19.05 21.51 20.94
C LYS A 129 17.98 20.62 20.34
N ILE A 130 16.75 21.01 20.69
CA ILE A 130 15.50 20.61 20.06
C ILE A 130 15.52 21.18 18.63
N ASN A 131 15.85 20.37 17.63
CA ASN A 131 15.80 20.75 16.22
C ASN A 131 14.34 20.76 15.73
N ASN A 132 13.55 21.74 16.19
CA ASN A 132 12.21 22.02 15.67
C ASN A 132 12.20 23.12 14.58
N ARG A 133 13.37 23.54 14.08
CA ARG A 133 13.47 24.68 13.15
C ARG A 133 14.31 24.41 11.90
N GLU A 134 14.26 23.19 11.37
CA GLU A 134 14.74 22.91 10.01
C GLU A 134 13.76 21.96 9.30
N ASN A 135 12.49 22.33 9.27
CA ASN A 135 11.64 21.89 8.15
C ASN A 135 12.16 22.63 6.92
N GLY A 136 13.09 21.97 6.23
CA GLY A 136 13.63 22.40 4.97
C GLY A 136 12.50 22.74 4.01
N VAL A 137 12.62 23.92 3.41
CA VAL A 137 11.89 24.29 2.21
C VAL A 137 12.09 23.16 1.20
N ALA A 138 10.99 22.51 0.79
CA ALA A 138 11.04 21.52 -0.25
C ALA A 138 11.68 22.15 -1.50
N PRO A 139 12.71 21.53 -2.10
CA PRO A 139 13.34 22.07 -3.30
C PRO A 139 12.33 22.11 -4.46
N PRO A 140 12.49 23.06 -5.39
CA PRO A 140 11.60 23.20 -6.54
C PRO A 140 11.54 21.90 -7.37
N PRO A 141 10.42 21.62 -8.05
CA PRO A 141 10.11 20.31 -8.64
C PRO A 141 11.00 19.86 -9.80
N ASP A 142 12.02 20.65 -10.17
CA ASP A 142 12.85 20.45 -11.35
C ASP A 142 14.32 20.11 -11.02
N VAL A 143 14.64 19.88 -9.74
CA VAL A 143 16.00 19.56 -9.29
C VAL A 143 16.06 18.12 -8.78
N ILE A 144 16.64 17.23 -9.59
CA ILE A 144 16.94 15.85 -9.18
C ILE A 144 18.24 15.87 -8.37
N GLN A 145 18.13 15.71 -7.05
CA GLN A 145 19.30 15.53 -6.20
C GLN A 145 19.65 14.05 -6.10
N SER A 146 20.67 13.62 -6.85
CA SER A 146 21.30 12.31 -6.66
C SER A 146 22.61 12.50 -5.89
N SER A 147 22.67 12.02 -4.65
CA SER A 147 23.88 12.10 -3.81
C SER A 147 24.75 10.84 -3.87
N GLY A 148 24.44 9.89 -4.77
CA GLY A 148 25.07 8.58 -4.85
C GLY A 148 25.78 8.23 -6.17
N SER A 149 26.36 7.01 -6.15
CA SER A 149 26.99 6.29 -7.27
C SER A 149 26.16 6.34 -8.56
N ALA A 150 26.79 6.17 -9.73
CA ALA A 150 26.15 6.25 -11.05
C ALA A 150 24.84 5.42 -11.18
N GLY A 151 24.72 4.30 -10.44
CA GLY A 151 23.50 3.50 -10.39
C GLY A 151 22.30 4.19 -9.71
N ASP A 152 22.57 5.05 -8.72
CA ASP A 152 21.55 5.83 -8.00
C ASP A 152 21.04 7.00 -8.86
N ALA A 153 21.94 7.64 -9.60
CA ALA A 153 21.58 8.64 -10.60
C ALA A 153 20.70 8.05 -11.73
N VAL A 154 21.07 6.87 -12.25
CA VAL A 154 20.25 6.16 -13.25
C VAL A 154 18.90 5.72 -12.68
N SER A 155 18.84 5.32 -11.41
CA SER A 155 17.58 4.95 -10.76
C SER A 155 16.67 6.16 -10.52
N ALA A 156 17.22 7.32 -10.14
CA ALA A 156 16.50 8.58 -10.04
C ALA A 156 15.98 9.08 -11.41
N LEU A 157 16.75 8.89 -12.48
CA LEU A 157 16.34 9.16 -13.86
C LEU A 157 15.24 8.22 -14.35
N LYS A 158 15.31 6.92 -14.04
CA LYS A 158 14.25 5.94 -14.35
C LYS A 158 12.94 6.25 -13.63
N LYS A 159 13.01 6.82 -12.42
CA LYS A 159 11.83 7.30 -11.70
C LYS A 159 11.14 8.50 -12.40
N GLY A 160 11.86 9.19 -13.30
CA GLY A 160 11.32 10.22 -14.20
C GLY A 160 10.89 9.69 -15.58
N GLU A 161 11.05 8.39 -15.87
CA GLU A 161 10.56 7.77 -17.10
C GLU A 161 9.04 7.59 -17.01
N GLU A 162 8.31 8.67 -17.34
CA GLU A 162 6.85 8.79 -17.50
C GLU A 162 6.03 7.68 -16.83
N GLU A 163 6.16 7.55 -15.50
CA GLU A 163 5.27 6.72 -14.69
C GLU A 163 3.86 7.19 -15.03
N ILE A 164 3.03 6.30 -15.62
CA ILE A 164 1.70 6.63 -16.14
C ILE A 164 0.99 7.37 -15.01
N PRO A 165 0.82 8.71 -15.09
CA PRO A 165 0.37 9.43 -13.92
C PRO A 165 -1.01 8.91 -13.61
N ASP A 166 -1.24 8.40 -12.41
CA ASP A 166 -2.59 8.09 -11.93
C ASP A 166 -3.34 9.41 -11.61
N ASP A 167 -3.08 10.45 -12.40
CA ASP A 167 -3.79 11.72 -12.38
C ASP A 167 -5.19 11.46 -12.93
N ARG A 168 -6.18 11.98 -12.19
CA ARG A 168 -7.63 11.94 -12.48
C ARG A 168 -7.99 12.45 -13.88
N HIS A 169 -7.07 13.14 -14.56
CA HIS A 169 -7.23 13.65 -15.92
C HIS A 169 -6.96 12.59 -17.00
N ILE A 170 -8.03 11.93 -17.44
CA ILE A 170 -8.01 10.94 -18.54
C ILE A 170 -7.27 11.41 -19.81
N GLY A 171 -7.32 12.72 -20.13
CA GLY A 171 -6.64 13.29 -21.28
C GLY A 171 -5.11 13.34 -21.15
N LYS A 172 -4.56 13.56 -19.94
CA LYS A 172 -3.10 13.52 -19.71
C LYS A 172 -2.59 12.08 -19.75
N ARG A 173 -3.32 11.15 -19.14
CA ARG A 173 -3.01 9.71 -19.20
C ARG A 173 -2.98 9.19 -20.62
N ALA A 174 -4.00 9.53 -21.41
CA ALA A 174 -4.06 9.14 -22.82
C ALA A 174 -2.87 9.67 -23.64
N ARG A 175 -2.32 10.85 -23.31
CA ARG A 175 -1.12 11.38 -24.00
C ARG A 175 0.14 10.57 -23.68
N VAL A 176 0.36 10.20 -22.42
CA VAL A 176 1.51 9.39 -22.01
C VAL A 176 1.42 8.00 -22.61
N LEU A 177 0.26 7.35 -22.49
CA LEU A 177 0.02 6.03 -23.06
C LEU A 177 0.13 6.02 -24.59
N TYR A 178 -0.33 7.08 -25.26
CA TYR A 178 -0.14 7.20 -26.71
C TYR A 178 1.34 7.28 -27.10
N LYS A 179 2.18 7.99 -26.34
CA LYS A 179 3.63 8.02 -26.61
C LYS A 179 4.27 6.64 -26.44
N GLN A 180 3.87 5.89 -25.42
CA GLN A 180 4.34 4.52 -25.23
C GLN A 180 3.90 3.61 -26.38
N PHE A 181 2.60 3.63 -26.71
CA PHE A 181 2.03 2.90 -27.84
C PHE A 181 2.74 3.25 -29.15
N PHE A 182 3.02 4.52 -29.37
CA PHE A 182 3.75 5.00 -30.55
C PHE A 182 5.16 4.41 -30.62
N LYS A 183 5.92 4.37 -29.51
CA LYS A 183 7.28 3.80 -29.47
C LYS A 183 7.28 2.30 -29.78
N GLU A 184 6.30 1.56 -29.28
CA GLU A 184 6.19 0.11 -29.48
C GLU A 184 5.73 -0.24 -30.91
N ASN A 185 4.77 0.50 -31.46
CA ASN A 185 4.11 0.13 -32.72
C ASN A 185 4.72 0.78 -33.97
N ILE A 186 5.52 1.84 -33.84
CA ILE A 186 6.09 2.54 -35.00
C ILE A 186 6.98 1.63 -35.87
N GLN A 187 7.69 0.68 -35.26
CA GLN A 187 8.57 -0.22 -36.01
C GLN A 187 7.75 -1.24 -36.81
N ALA A 188 6.76 -1.88 -36.18
CA ALA A 188 5.86 -2.82 -36.84
C ALA A 188 5.10 -2.17 -38.02
N VAL A 189 4.60 -0.95 -37.84
CA VAL A 189 3.88 -0.23 -38.90
C VAL A 189 4.80 0.16 -40.07
N LYS A 190 6.07 0.48 -39.80
CA LYS A 190 7.06 0.74 -40.85
C LYS A 190 7.42 -0.52 -41.64
N GLU A 191 7.47 -1.67 -40.98
CA GLU A 191 7.74 -2.96 -41.61
C GLU A 191 6.56 -3.44 -42.46
N GLU A 192 5.32 -3.26 -41.97
CA GLU A 192 4.11 -3.65 -42.72
C GLU A 192 3.91 -2.79 -43.98
N LYS A 193 4.16 -1.48 -43.87
CA LYS A 193 3.91 -0.52 -44.95
C LYS A 193 5.14 0.34 -45.21
N PRO A 194 6.20 -0.18 -45.85
CA PRO A 194 7.37 0.63 -46.17
C PRO A 194 7.03 1.72 -47.22
N GLY A 195 7.68 2.88 -47.12
CA GLY A 195 7.57 3.96 -48.11
C GLY A 195 6.48 5.02 -47.87
N MET A 196 5.78 4.96 -46.73
CA MET A 196 4.82 6.01 -46.35
C MET A 196 5.52 7.27 -45.81
N ARG A 197 4.86 8.42 -45.90
CA ARG A 197 5.34 9.64 -45.23
C ARG A 197 5.10 9.52 -43.73
N ARG A 198 5.95 10.17 -42.93
CA ARG A 198 5.82 10.20 -41.45
C ARG A 198 4.42 10.59 -40.97
N THR A 199 3.79 11.57 -41.63
CA THR A 199 2.43 12.01 -41.27
C THR A 199 1.42 10.89 -41.44
N GLN A 200 1.51 10.14 -42.55
CA GLN A 200 0.62 9.03 -42.83
C GLN A 200 0.83 7.86 -41.84
N TYR A 201 2.08 7.60 -41.42
CA TYR A 201 2.34 6.66 -40.34
C TYR A 201 1.72 7.09 -39.01
N ASN A 202 1.79 8.39 -38.69
CA ASN A 202 1.13 8.91 -37.48
C ASN A 202 -0.38 8.76 -37.56
N ASP A 203 -1.00 8.99 -38.72
CA ASP A 203 -2.44 8.84 -38.93
C ASP A 203 -2.87 7.37 -38.74
N VAL A 204 -2.13 6.42 -39.34
CA VAL A 204 -2.37 4.98 -39.17
C VAL A 204 -2.22 4.56 -37.70
N LEU A 205 -1.17 5.03 -37.02
CA LEU A 205 -0.95 4.75 -35.60
C LEU A 205 -2.03 5.37 -34.72
N TRP A 206 -2.52 6.56 -35.09
CA TRP A 206 -3.63 7.21 -34.39
C TRP A 206 -4.93 6.43 -34.55
N ASP A 207 -5.23 5.94 -35.75
CA ASP A 207 -6.42 5.10 -35.99
C ASP A 207 -6.35 3.77 -35.23
N MET A 208 -5.16 3.16 -35.17
CA MET A 208 -4.93 1.96 -34.34
C MET A 208 -5.09 2.28 -32.86
N TRP A 209 -4.59 3.43 -32.40
CA TRP A 209 -4.72 3.89 -31.02
C TRP A 209 -6.18 4.16 -30.63
N LEU A 210 -6.98 4.76 -31.51
CA LEU A 210 -8.41 5.01 -31.26
C LEU A 210 -9.22 3.72 -31.07
N LYS A 211 -8.75 2.59 -31.62
CA LYS A 211 -9.36 1.26 -31.48
C LYS A 211 -8.70 0.40 -30.42
N SER A 212 -7.54 0.80 -29.91
CA SER A 212 -6.76 0.00 -28.98
C SER A 212 -7.40 -0.01 -27.59
N PRO A 213 -7.47 -1.18 -26.91
CA PRO A 213 -7.94 -1.27 -25.53
C PRO A 213 -7.00 -0.55 -24.55
N ALA A 214 -5.77 -0.21 -24.96
CA ALA A 214 -4.86 0.60 -24.16
C ALA A 214 -5.30 2.07 -24.05
N ASN A 215 -6.24 2.53 -24.89
CA ASN A 215 -6.75 3.88 -24.85
C ASN A 215 -7.79 4.03 -23.72
N PRO A 216 -7.56 4.90 -22.71
CA PRO A 216 -8.50 5.10 -21.62
C PRO A 216 -9.89 5.56 -22.08
N PHE A 217 -9.99 6.23 -23.22
CA PHE A 217 -11.28 6.65 -23.78
C PHE A 217 -12.11 5.47 -24.29
N VAL A 218 -11.46 4.45 -24.86
CA VAL A 218 -12.10 3.22 -25.33
C VAL A 218 -12.60 2.43 -24.11
N GLN A 219 -11.73 2.21 -23.12
CA GLN A 219 -12.09 1.54 -21.86
C GLN A 219 -13.29 2.20 -21.19
N ARG A 220 -13.32 3.54 -21.12
CA ARG A 220 -14.44 4.28 -20.52
C ARG A 220 -15.74 4.12 -21.32
N ASN A 221 -15.68 4.04 -22.64
CA ASN A 221 -16.85 3.84 -23.47
C ASN A 221 -17.36 2.40 -23.38
N GLU A 222 -16.46 1.42 -23.35
CA GLU A 222 -16.78 0.00 -23.15
C GLU A 222 -17.42 -0.23 -21.77
N GLN A 223 -16.89 0.38 -20.71
CA GLN A 223 -17.48 0.33 -19.37
C GLN A 223 -18.93 0.82 -19.37
N ARG A 224 -19.20 1.99 -19.97
CA ARG A 224 -20.59 2.50 -20.07
C ARG A 224 -21.48 1.61 -20.92
N ASN A 225 -20.95 1.04 -22.00
CA ASN A 225 -21.72 0.13 -22.84
C ASN A 225 -22.05 -1.16 -22.08
N TRP A 226 -21.10 -1.67 -21.30
CA TRP A 226 -21.28 -2.84 -20.46
C TRP A 226 -22.29 -2.58 -19.35
N GLU A 227 -22.19 -1.45 -18.64
CA GLU A 227 -23.18 -1.03 -17.63
C GLU A 227 -24.58 -0.92 -18.24
N ARG A 228 -24.69 -0.35 -19.45
CA ARG A 228 -25.96 -0.28 -20.18
C ARG A 228 -26.51 -1.68 -20.49
N LEU A 229 -25.68 -2.58 -20.99
CA LEU A 229 -26.08 -3.96 -21.29
C LEU A 229 -26.47 -4.73 -20.03
N GLN A 230 -25.81 -4.48 -18.91
CA GLN A 230 -26.18 -5.06 -17.62
C GLN A 230 -27.53 -4.52 -17.15
N ALA A 231 -27.74 -3.20 -17.19
CA ALA A 231 -29.02 -2.60 -16.84
C ALA A 231 -30.16 -3.09 -17.75
N GLU A 232 -29.89 -3.28 -19.04
CA GLU A 232 -30.85 -3.84 -20.00
C GLU A 232 -31.14 -5.32 -19.69
N ARG A 233 -30.12 -6.10 -19.33
CA ARG A 233 -30.28 -7.49 -18.88
C ARG A 233 -31.08 -7.59 -17.58
N GLU A 234 -30.81 -6.72 -16.61
CA GLU A 234 -31.54 -6.63 -15.35
C GLU A 234 -32.98 -6.20 -15.58
N TRP A 235 -33.22 -5.26 -16.50
CA TRP A 235 -34.57 -4.85 -16.89
C TRP A 235 -35.34 -5.99 -17.59
N ILE A 236 -34.72 -6.71 -18.54
CA ILE A 236 -35.35 -7.86 -19.22
C ILE A 236 -35.63 -8.99 -18.22
N ASN A 237 -34.72 -9.24 -17.27
CA ASN A 237 -34.87 -10.31 -16.29
C ASN A 237 -35.79 -9.93 -15.11
N GLY A 238 -35.98 -8.63 -14.84
CA GLY A 238 -36.88 -8.11 -13.81
C GLY A 238 -38.28 -7.75 -14.31
N GLY A 239 -38.46 -7.58 -15.63
CA GLY A 239 -39.74 -7.27 -16.27
C GLY A 239 -40.60 -8.48 -16.66
N GLY A 240 -40.23 -9.70 -16.23
CA GLY A 240 -40.95 -10.95 -16.55
C GLY A 240 -41.76 -11.53 -15.38
N SER A 241 -42.15 -10.73 -14.38
CA SER A 241 -42.85 -11.19 -13.17
C SER A 241 -44.09 -10.35 -12.85
N ASP A 242 -44.89 -9.99 -13.86
CA ASP A 242 -46.18 -9.32 -13.64
C ASP A 242 -47.16 -9.60 -14.79
N GLU A 243 -47.59 -10.88 -14.94
CA GLU A 243 -48.71 -11.22 -15.84
C GLU A 243 -49.28 -12.63 -15.55
N GLU A 244 -49.80 -12.86 -14.34
CA GLU A 244 -50.83 -13.91 -14.09
C GLU A 244 -51.77 -13.44 -12.96
N ASP A 245 -52.55 -12.39 -13.25
CA ASP A 245 -53.88 -12.20 -12.64
C ASP A 245 -54.90 -12.68 -13.70
N GLU A 246 -55.29 -13.95 -13.65
CA GLU A 246 -56.56 -14.43 -14.20
C GLU A 246 -57.38 -15.05 -13.07
N GLU A 247 -58.37 -14.25 -12.64
CA GLU A 247 -59.71 -14.61 -12.17
C GLU A 247 -59.99 -16.09 -11.80
N GLU A 248 -60.28 -16.36 -10.53
CA GLU A 248 -61.24 -17.43 -10.19
C GLU A 248 -62.11 -17.06 -8.95
N GLU A 249 -63.32 -16.64 -9.30
CA GLU A 249 -64.64 -16.89 -8.70
C GLU A 249 -65.02 -16.40 -7.28
N ASP A 250 -66.07 -15.57 -7.31
CA ASP A 250 -67.08 -15.19 -6.32
C ASP A 250 -67.30 -16.11 -5.10
N ALA A 251 -67.36 -15.48 -3.91
CA ALA A 251 -68.12 -15.95 -2.74
C ALA A 251 -68.63 -14.78 -1.89
#